data_AF-A0A6G1REV1-F1
#
_entry.id   AF-A0A6G1REV1-F1
#
_cell.length_a   1.000
_cell.length_b   1.000
_cell.length_c   1.000
_cell.angle_alpha   90.00
_cell.angle_beta   90.00
_cell.angle_gamma   90.00
#
_symmetry.space_group_name_H-M   'P 1'
#
loop_
_entity.id
_entity.type
_entity.pdbx_description
1 polymer ?
#
loop_
_entity_poly.entity_id
_entity_poly.type
_entity_poly.pdbx_seq_one_letter_code
_entity_poly.pdbx_strand_id
1 'polypeptide(L)'
;SFAMAALLGGVHQCPLGIPHAKGKMVVSIAEDLLRTAAQNSRLSLQRTQAGWLLLGALMTLGPSVVRYHLPKMLLLWRNVFPRSLKELEAEKARGDSFTWQVTLEGRAGALCAMRSFVAHCPELLTEDVIRKLMTPIECAMTMMSHIPSVIKAHGAHLKASAAMVRLRLYDILALLPPKTYEGSFNALLRELVAEFTLTDNSANTTTSL
;
A
#
# COMPACT_ATOMS: atom_id res chain seq x y z
N SER A 1 -17.65 -1.30 2.69
CA SER A 1 -16.29 -1.16 3.26
C SER A 1 -16.10 0.20 3.90
N PHE A 2 -16.39 1.31 3.21
CA PHE A 2 -16.19 2.67 3.74
C PHE A 2 -16.86 2.94 5.09
N ALA A 3 -18.13 2.54 5.29
CA ALA A 3 -18.79 2.71 6.58
C ALA A 3 -18.11 1.92 7.72
N MET A 4 -17.67 0.69 7.46
CA MET A 4 -16.91 -0.09 8.45
C MET A 4 -15.53 0.51 8.72
N ALA A 5 -14.83 0.99 7.68
CA ALA A 5 -13.55 1.67 7.84
C ALA A 5 -13.69 2.97 8.63
N ALA A 6 -14.75 3.75 8.39
CA ALA A 6 -15.07 4.95 9.14
C ALA A 6 -15.43 4.64 10.60
N LEU A 7 -16.24 3.60 10.84
CA LEU A 7 -16.54 3.15 12.20
C LEU A 7 -15.27 2.70 12.94
N LEU A 8 -14.41 1.91 12.28
CA LEU A 8 -13.12 1.47 12.83
C LEU A 8 -12.19 2.65 13.14
N GLY A 9 -12.09 3.60 12.21
CA GLY A 9 -11.37 4.86 12.41
C GLY A 9 -11.90 5.66 13.59
N GLY A 10 -13.22 5.72 13.76
CA GLY A 10 -13.89 6.43 14.85
C GLY A 10 -13.93 5.71 16.20
N VAL A 11 -13.49 4.44 16.28
CA VAL A 11 -13.54 3.68 17.55
C VAL A 11 -12.76 4.37 18.67
N HIS A 12 -11.69 5.11 18.35
CA HIS A 12 -10.94 5.85 19.37
C HIS A 12 -11.80 6.91 20.09
N GLN A 13 -12.97 7.27 19.56
CA GLN A 13 -13.95 8.18 20.19
C GLN A 13 -14.93 7.44 21.12
N CYS A 14 -14.88 6.10 21.17
CA CYS A 14 -15.73 5.27 22.03
C CYS A 14 -14.94 4.81 23.28
N PRO A 15 -15.39 5.12 24.52
CA PRO A 15 -14.68 4.80 25.76
C PRO A 15 -14.41 3.30 25.99
N LEU A 16 -15.19 2.42 25.33
CA LEU A 16 -15.14 0.97 25.52
C LEU A 16 -14.34 0.24 24.41
N GLY A 17 -13.81 0.97 23.41
CA GLY A 17 -13.14 0.37 22.26
C GLY A 17 -14.05 -0.57 21.45
N ILE A 18 -13.46 -1.49 20.67
CA ILE A 18 -14.18 -2.61 20.05
C ILE A 18 -13.78 -3.96 20.65
N PRO A 19 -14.73 -4.89 20.82
CA PRO A 19 -14.43 -6.24 21.28
C PRO A 19 -13.39 -6.91 20.37
N HIS A 20 -12.42 -7.62 20.97
CA HIS A 20 -11.34 -8.31 20.25
C HIS A 20 -11.86 -9.23 19.12
N ALA A 21 -12.98 -9.93 19.35
CA ALA A 21 -13.63 -10.78 18.35
C ALA A 21 -14.06 -10.02 17.07
N LYS A 22 -14.42 -8.73 17.19
CA LYS A 22 -14.79 -7.89 16.04
C LYS A 22 -13.55 -7.48 15.23
N GLY A 23 -12.43 -7.19 15.88
CA GLY A 23 -11.15 -6.94 15.20
C GLY A 23 -10.69 -8.14 14.38
N LYS A 24 -10.77 -9.35 14.95
CA LYS A 24 -10.48 -10.61 14.22
C LYS A 24 -11.39 -10.82 13.02
N MET A 25 -12.68 -10.51 13.14
CA MET A 25 -13.64 -10.61 12.04
C MET A 25 -13.33 -9.64 10.90
N VAL A 26 -12.94 -8.40 11.21
CA VAL A 26 -12.53 -7.40 10.20
C VAL A 26 -11.34 -7.89 9.38
N VAL A 27 -10.32 -8.44 10.05
CA VAL A 27 -9.14 -9.01 9.38
C VAL A 27 -9.54 -10.16 8.45
N SER A 28 -10.40 -11.07 8.92
CA SER A 28 -10.89 -12.19 8.09
C SER A 28 -11.62 -11.69 6.84
N ILE A 29 -12.53 -10.73 6.99
CA ILE A 29 -13.28 -10.15 5.87
C ILE A 29 -12.32 -9.47 4.88
N ALA A 30 -11.37 -8.69 5.39
CA ALA A 30 -10.39 -8.00 4.54
C ALA A 30 -9.56 -8.99 3.72
N GLU A 31 -9.13 -10.09 4.33
CA GLU A 31 -8.37 -11.14 3.64
C GLU A 31 -9.20 -11.90 2.61
N ASP A 32 -10.45 -12.20 2.92
CA ASP A 32 -11.34 -12.86 1.96
C ASP A 32 -11.61 -11.95 0.76
N LEU A 33 -11.74 -10.64 0.97
CA LEU A 33 -11.82 -9.67 -0.11
C LEU A 33 -10.54 -9.66 -0.96
N LEU A 34 -9.35 -9.58 -0.35
CA LEU A 34 -8.08 -9.58 -1.07
C LEU A 34 -7.85 -10.90 -1.84
N ARG A 35 -8.21 -12.04 -1.23
CA ARG A 35 -8.09 -13.35 -1.87
C ARG A 35 -9.03 -13.48 -3.07
N THR A 36 -10.28 -13.05 -2.93
CA THR A 36 -11.28 -13.11 -4.00
C THR A 36 -11.08 -12.03 -5.07
N ALA A 37 -10.32 -10.98 -4.77
CA ALA A 37 -9.87 -10.02 -5.79
C ALA A 37 -8.91 -10.65 -6.81
N ALA A 38 -8.09 -11.62 -6.39
CA ALA A 38 -7.15 -12.33 -7.27
C ALA A 38 -7.82 -13.29 -8.27
N GLN A 39 -9.13 -13.53 -8.14
CA GLN A 39 -9.91 -14.41 -9.02
C GLN A 39 -10.41 -13.69 -10.30
N ASN A 40 -9.86 -12.53 -10.65
CA ASN A 40 -10.10 -11.78 -11.90
C ASN A 40 -11.59 -11.62 -12.25
N SER A 41 -12.33 -10.96 -11.36
CA SER A 41 -13.74 -10.63 -11.54
C SER A 41 -13.93 -9.14 -11.81
N ARG A 42 -15.12 -8.74 -12.28
CA ARG A 42 -15.51 -7.32 -12.39
C ARG A 42 -15.42 -6.55 -11.07
N LEU A 43 -15.40 -7.26 -9.93
CA LEU A 43 -15.33 -6.69 -8.58
C LEU A 43 -13.90 -6.67 -8.01
N SER A 44 -12.89 -7.11 -8.77
CA SER A 44 -11.52 -7.23 -8.27
C SER A 44 -10.96 -5.90 -7.77
N LEU A 45 -11.21 -4.80 -8.48
CA LEU A 45 -10.79 -3.47 -8.06
C LEU A 45 -11.41 -3.07 -6.70
N GLN A 46 -12.73 -3.17 -6.57
CA GLN A 46 -13.45 -2.78 -5.36
C GLN A 46 -13.09 -3.67 -4.18
N ARG A 47 -12.87 -4.97 -4.40
CA ARG A 47 -12.43 -5.92 -3.36
C ARG A 47 -11.02 -5.59 -2.88
N THR A 48 -10.09 -5.29 -3.78
CA THR A 48 -8.75 -4.84 -3.44
C THR A 48 -8.78 -3.58 -2.59
N GLN A 49 -9.49 -2.54 -3.05
CA GLN A 49 -9.62 -1.28 -2.31
C GLN A 49 -10.28 -1.48 -0.95
N ALA A 50 -11.37 -2.26 -0.89
CA ALA A 50 -12.07 -2.56 0.36
C ALA A 50 -11.20 -3.34 1.36
N GLY A 51 -10.48 -4.36 0.89
CA GLY A 51 -9.62 -5.18 1.74
C GLY A 51 -8.51 -4.34 2.39
N TRP A 52 -7.78 -3.58 1.58
CA TRP A 52 -6.71 -2.72 2.09
C TRP A 52 -7.21 -1.58 2.98
N LEU A 53 -8.35 -0.97 2.64
CA LEU A 53 -8.96 0.06 3.47
C LEU A 53 -9.32 -0.48 4.86
N LEU A 54 -9.90 -1.69 4.94
CA LEU A 54 -10.22 -2.33 6.21
C LEU A 54 -8.96 -2.64 7.04
N LEU A 55 -7.89 -3.14 6.40
CA LEU A 55 -6.62 -3.37 7.08
C LEU A 55 -5.98 -2.07 7.58
N GLY A 56 -6.02 -1.00 6.78
CA GLY A 56 -5.54 0.33 7.20
C GLY A 56 -6.34 0.92 8.35
N ALA A 57 -7.67 0.75 8.35
CA ALA A 57 -8.54 1.19 9.43
C ALA A 57 -8.33 0.35 10.71
N LEU A 58 -8.03 -0.95 10.60
CA LEU A 58 -7.67 -1.77 11.76
C LEU A 58 -6.44 -1.20 12.49
N MET A 59 -5.47 -0.64 11.76
CA MET A 59 -4.26 -0.09 12.37
C MET A 59 -4.55 1.11 13.30
N THR A 60 -5.64 1.85 13.07
CA THR A 60 -6.01 3.01 13.89
C THR A 60 -6.54 2.63 15.27
N LEU A 61 -6.78 1.33 15.52
CA LEU A 61 -7.18 0.79 16.82
C LEU A 61 -6.00 0.68 17.82
N GLY A 62 -4.78 0.91 17.34
CA GLY A 62 -3.58 1.03 18.17
C GLY A 62 -2.93 -0.30 18.57
N PRO A 63 -1.82 -0.20 19.33
CA PRO A 63 -0.93 -1.32 19.64
C PRO A 63 -1.62 -2.52 20.31
N SER A 64 -2.64 -2.26 21.13
CA SER A 64 -3.37 -3.28 21.87
C SER A 64 -4.10 -4.27 20.99
N VAL A 65 -4.64 -3.83 19.86
CA VAL A 65 -5.33 -4.71 18.92
C VAL A 65 -4.34 -5.24 17.88
N VAL A 66 -3.50 -4.35 17.34
CA VAL A 66 -2.66 -4.65 16.18
C VAL A 66 -1.57 -5.68 16.48
N ARG A 67 -1.04 -5.72 17.72
CA ARG A 67 0.03 -6.67 18.10
C ARG A 67 -0.29 -8.13 17.75
N TYR A 68 -1.57 -8.53 17.86
CA TYR A 68 -2.02 -9.89 17.58
C TYR A 68 -2.08 -10.22 16.08
N HIS A 69 -2.14 -9.21 15.23
CA HIS A 69 -2.21 -9.35 13.79
C HIS A 69 -0.88 -9.04 13.08
N LEU A 70 0.06 -8.39 13.78
CA LEU A 70 1.30 -7.89 13.20
C LEU A 70 2.13 -8.93 12.43
N PRO A 71 2.37 -10.17 12.94
CA PRO A 71 3.13 -11.16 12.18
C PRO A 71 2.50 -11.48 10.81
N LYS A 72 1.17 -11.52 10.77
CA LYS A 72 0.41 -11.78 9.54
C LYS A 72 0.43 -10.58 8.60
N MET A 73 0.31 -9.37 9.15
CA MET A 73 0.39 -8.13 8.37
C MET A 73 1.76 -7.99 7.70
N LEU A 74 2.85 -8.22 8.45
CA LEU A 74 4.22 -8.18 7.90
C LEU A 74 4.41 -9.18 6.74
N LEU A 75 3.87 -10.41 6.89
CA LEU A 75 3.90 -11.41 5.81
C LEU A 75 3.12 -10.95 4.58
N LEU A 76 1.90 -10.45 4.80
CA LEU A 76 1.01 -10.00 3.75
C LEU A 76 1.63 -8.83 2.97
N TRP A 77 2.12 -7.81 3.68
CA TRP A 77 2.85 -6.66 3.14
C TRP A 77 4.10 -7.03 2.33
N ARG A 78 4.91 -7.97 2.83
CA ARG A 78 6.09 -8.48 2.12
C ARG A 78 5.77 -9.12 0.76
N ASN A 79 4.53 -9.57 0.55
CA ASN A 79 4.12 -10.27 -0.66
C ASN A 79 3.42 -9.37 -1.70
N VAL A 80 3.22 -8.07 -1.40
CA VAL A 80 2.51 -7.15 -2.30
C VAL A 80 3.40 -6.61 -3.42
N PHE A 81 4.71 -6.53 -3.15
CA PHE A 81 5.69 -5.95 -4.05
C PHE A 81 6.58 -7.04 -4.66
N PRO A 82 6.98 -6.89 -5.93
CA PRO A 82 7.91 -7.80 -6.56
C PRO A 82 9.27 -7.66 -5.89
N ARG A 83 9.89 -8.79 -5.54
CA ARG A 83 11.15 -8.84 -4.79
C ARG A 83 12.37 -8.79 -5.70
N SER A 84 12.16 -8.87 -7.01
CA SER A 84 13.22 -8.77 -8.01
C SER A 84 12.68 -8.19 -9.31
N LEU A 85 13.59 -7.66 -10.13
CA LEU A 85 13.24 -7.22 -11.48
C LEU A 85 12.68 -8.37 -12.33
N LYS A 86 13.17 -9.60 -12.11
CA LYS A 86 12.64 -10.79 -12.78
C LYS A 86 11.17 -11.04 -12.44
N GLU A 87 10.79 -10.90 -11.18
CA GLU A 87 9.39 -11.02 -10.76
C GLU A 87 8.53 -9.91 -11.36
N LEU A 88 9.03 -8.67 -11.38
CA LEU A 88 8.31 -7.54 -11.97
C LEU A 88 8.07 -7.71 -13.48
N GLU A 89 9.09 -8.14 -14.23
CA GLU A 89 8.93 -8.40 -15.67
C GLU A 89 7.98 -9.58 -15.92
N ALA A 90 7.98 -10.61 -15.06
CA ALA A 90 7.02 -11.70 -15.15
C ALA A 90 5.58 -11.24 -14.89
N GLU A 91 5.34 -10.37 -13.91
CA GLU A 91 4.03 -9.74 -13.69
C GLU A 91 3.61 -8.91 -14.90
N LYS A 92 4.56 -8.17 -15.49
CA LYS A 92 4.33 -7.28 -16.63
C LYS A 92 3.94 -8.03 -17.89
N ALA A 93 4.56 -9.17 -18.13
CA ALA A 93 4.27 -10.04 -19.27
C ALA A 93 2.93 -10.77 -19.12
N ARG A 94 2.51 -11.11 -17.90
CA ARG A 94 1.31 -11.92 -17.65
C ARG A 94 0.03 -11.10 -17.48
N GLY A 95 0.12 -9.91 -16.88
CA GLY A 95 -1.03 -9.07 -16.57
C GLY A 95 -1.51 -8.26 -17.77
N ASP A 96 -2.82 -8.11 -17.91
CA ASP A 96 -3.43 -7.11 -18.80
C ASP A 96 -3.56 -5.74 -18.09
N SER A 97 -4.08 -4.75 -18.82
CA SER A 97 -4.31 -3.40 -18.30
C SER A 97 -5.13 -3.38 -17.02
N PHE A 98 -6.23 -4.12 -16.96
CA PHE A 98 -7.09 -4.17 -15.78
C PHE A 98 -6.38 -4.85 -14.59
N THR A 99 -5.67 -5.94 -14.83
CA THR A 99 -4.85 -6.62 -13.82
C THR A 99 -3.79 -5.68 -13.24
N TRP A 100 -3.17 -4.86 -14.09
CA TRP A 100 -2.21 -3.85 -13.66
C TRP A 100 -2.84 -2.72 -12.85
N GLN A 101 -4.05 -2.27 -13.21
CA GLN A 101 -4.80 -1.31 -12.40
C GLN A 101 -5.07 -1.88 -11.00
N VAL A 102 -5.60 -3.10 -10.90
CA VAL A 102 -5.86 -3.76 -9.61
C VAL A 102 -4.57 -3.95 -8.81
N THR A 103 -3.48 -4.33 -9.48
CA THR A 103 -2.15 -4.50 -8.85
C THR A 103 -1.63 -3.19 -8.25
N LEU A 104 -1.69 -2.08 -8.99
CA LEU A 104 -1.24 -0.76 -8.51
C LEU A 104 -2.11 -0.26 -7.34
N GLU A 105 -3.43 -0.43 -7.44
CA GLU A 105 -4.37 -0.08 -6.36
C GLU A 105 -4.11 -0.92 -5.09
N GLY A 106 -3.78 -2.20 -5.26
CA GLY A 106 -3.38 -3.06 -4.15
C GLY A 106 -2.09 -2.62 -3.48
N ARG A 107 -1.09 -2.22 -4.28
CA ARG A 107 0.19 -1.69 -3.78
C ARG A 107 0.02 -0.36 -3.04
N ALA A 108 -0.79 0.55 -3.58
CA ALA A 108 -1.12 1.80 -2.91
C ALA A 108 -1.88 1.54 -1.59
N GLY A 109 -2.84 0.62 -1.60
CA GLY A 109 -3.59 0.21 -0.42
C GLY A 109 -2.69 -0.39 0.67
N ALA A 110 -1.73 -1.23 0.29
CA ALA A 110 -0.75 -1.79 1.22
C ALA A 110 0.13 -0.72 1.86
N LEU A 111 0.70 0.20 1.07
CA LEU A 111 1.49 1.33 1.59
C LEU A 111 0.66 2.22 2.52
N CYS A 112 -0.62 2.45 2.19
CA CYS A 112 -1.54 3.19 3.05
C CYS A 112 -1.77 2.47 4.39
N ALA A 113 -1.96 1.15 4.37
CA ALA A 113 -2.12 0.36 5.59
C ALA A 113 -0.84 0.35 6.44
N MET A 114 0.33 0.23 5.81
CA MET A 114 1.63 0.35 6.48
C MET A 114 1.82 1.74 7.11
N ARG A 115 1.48 2.81 6.38
CA ARG A 115 1.52 4.19 6.89
C ARG A 115 0.63 4.33 8.12
N SER A 116 -0.59 3.78 8.07
CA SER A 116 -1.53 3.79 9.20
C SER A 116 -0.96 3.05 10.41
N PHE A 117 -0.28 1.91 10.19
CA PHE A 117 0.44 1.19 11.24
C PHE A 117 1.53 2.04 11.88
N VAL A 118 2.40 2.66 11.08
CA VAL A 118 3.48 3.51 11.59
C VAL A 118 2.93 4.69 12.40
N ALA A 119 1.84 5.32 11.93
CA ALA A 119 1.23 6.47 12.58
C ALA A 119 0.52 6.14 13.90
N HIS A 120 -0.16 4.99 13.99
CA HIS A 120 -1.04 4.68 15.12
C HIS A 120 -0.50 3.61 16.07
N CYS A 121 0.60 2.94 15.72
CA CYS A 121 1.21 1.89 16.53
C CYS A 121 2.72 2.12 16.81
N PRO A 122 3.17 3.31 17.24
CA PRO A 122 4.58 3.60 17.44
C PRO A 122 5.25 2.67 18.46
N GLU A 123 4.52 2.21 19.49
CA GLU A 123 5.00 1.25 20.48
C GLU A 123 5.39 -0.12 19.90
N LEU A 124 4.87 -0.47 18.73
CA LEU A 124 5.17 -1.73 18.05
C LEU A 124 6.34 -1.60 17.06
N LEU A 125 6.88 -0.40 16.83
CA LEU A 125 7.97 -0.14 15.89
C LEU A 125 9.34 -0.38 16.53
N THR A 126 9.62 -1.64 16.88
CA THR A 126 10.98 -2.05 17.26
C THR A 126 11.91 -2.01 16.06
N GLU A 127 13.23 -2.03 16.27
CA GLU A 127 14.22 -2.08 15.18
C GLU A 127 14.00 -3.28 14.24
N ASP A 128 13.61 -4.43 14.79
CA ASP A 128 13.29 -5.62 13.99
C ASP A 128 12.03 -5.42 13.14
N VAL A 129 10.98 -4.79 13.69
CA VAL A 129 9.75 -4.50 12.95
C VAL A 129 10.01 -3.47 11.86
N ILE A 130 10.78 -2.42 12.16
CA ILE A 130 11.19 -1.41 11.16
C ILE A 130 11.99 -2.07 10.04
N ARG A 131 12.95 -2.94 10.36
CA ARG A 131 13.74 -3.67 9.35
C ARG A 131 12.84 -4.52 8.43
N LYS A 132 11.87 -5.23 9.01
CA LYS A 132 10.90 -6.05 8.25
C LYS A 132 9.96 -5.19 7.40
N LEU A 133 9.62 -3.99 7.87
CA LEU A 133 8.79 -3.03 7.16
C LEU A 133 9.55 -2.36 6.00
N MET A 134 10.85 -2.12 6.18
CA MET A 134 11.68 -1.53 5.14
C MET A 134 11.82 -2.42 3.91
N THR A 135 11.86 -3.75 4.06
CA THR A 135 11.96 -4.68 2.92
C THR A 135 10.90 -4.42 1.82
N PRO A 136 9.57 -4.47 2.09
CA PRO A 136 8.59 -4.16 1.06
C PRO A 136 8.61 -2.69 0.59
N ILE A 137 9.03 -1.74 1.43
CA ILE A 137 9.16 -0.32 1.03
C ILE A 137 10.30 -0.15 0.01
N GLU A 138 11.43 -0.83 0.19
CA GLU A 138 12.54 -0.86 -0.77
C GLU A 138 12.15 -1.55 -2.08
N CYS A 139 11.38 -2.63 -2.00
CA CYS A 139 10.79 -3.25 -3.18
C CYS A 139 9.86 -2.27 -3.93
N ALA A 140 9.05 -1.50 -3.20
CA ALA A 140 8.20 -0.46 -3.78
C ALA A 140 9.03 0.63 -4.48
N MET A 141 10.07 1.16 -3.82
CA MET A 141 10.99 2.15 -4.41
C MET A 141 11.62 1.64 -5.70
N THR A 142 12.14 0.41 -5.68
CA THR A 142 12.76 -0.22 -6.85
C THR A 142 11.75 -0.37 -7.99
N MET A 143 10.57 -0.91 -7.68
CA MET A 143 9.49 -1.09 -8.65
C MET A 143 9.06 0.24 -9.30
N MET A 144 8.99 1.34 -8.53
CA MET A 144 8.54 2.64 -9.04
C MET A 144 9.34 3.12 -10.25
N SER A 145 10.66 2.87 -10.28
CA SER A 145 11.54 3.23 -11.40
C SER A 145 11.20 2.51 -12.72
N HIS A 146 10.46 1.40 -12.65
CA HIS A 146 10.08 0.59 -13.81
C HIS A 146 8.61 0.78 -14.24
N ILE A 147 7.79 1.47 -13.43
CA ILE A 147 6.38 1.74 -13.73
C ILE A 147 6.16 2.51 -15.05
N PRO A 148 7.02 3.45 -15.49
CA PRO A 148 6.88 4.06 -16.82
C PRO A 148 6.83 3.02 -17.95
N SER A 149 7.59 1.92 -17.84
CA SER A 149 7.58 0.84 -18.83
C SER A 149 6.28 0.03 -18.82
N VAL A 150 5.64 -0.11 -17.65
CA VAL A 150 4.33 -0.74 -17.47
C VAL A 150 3.26 0.13 -18.11
N ILE A 151 3.26 1.44 -17.83
CA ILE A 151 2.32 2.40 -18.41
C ILE A 151 2.44 2.43 -19.94
N LYS A 152 3.68 2.38 -20.46
CA LYS A 152 3.93 2.30 -21.91
C LYS A 152 3.33 1.03 -22.54
N ALA A 153 3.38 -0.10 -21.84
CA ALA A 153 2.87 -1.37 -22.34
C ALA A 153 1.34 -1.52 -22.19
N HIS A 154 0.77 -0.99 -21.11
CA HIS A 154 -0.60 -1.29 -20.69
C HIS A 154 -1.55 -0.09 -20.73
N GLY A 155 -1.06 1.12 -20.98
CA GLY A 155 -1.87 2.30 -21.27
C GLY A 155 -1.80 3.42 -20.23
N ALA A 156 -2.07 4.65 -20.68
CA ALA A 156 -1.94 5.86 -19.89
C ALA A 156 -2.94 5.99 -18.73
N HIS A 157 -4.06 5.26 -18.74
CA HIS A 157 -5.04 5.25 -17.64
C HIS A 157 -4.43 4.75 -16.31
N LEU A 158 -3.32 4.00 -16.37
CA LEU A 158 -2.60 3.55 -15.18
C LEU A 158 -1.83 4.67 -14.47
N LYS A 159 -1.66 5.85 -15.09
CA LYS A 159 -0.94 6.98 -14.49
C LYS A 159 -1.51 7.39 -13.13
N ALA A 160 -2.84 7.42 -12.99
CA ALA A 160 -3.50 7.80 -11.74
C ALA A 160 -3.18 6.81 -10.60
N SER A 161 -3.33 5.51 -10.84
CA SER A 161 -3.01 4.48 -9.85
C SER A 161 -1.50 4.45 -9.53
N ALA A 162 -0.63 4.67 -10.53
CA ALA A 162 0.82 4.79 -10.31
C ALA A 162 1.19 6.01 -9.45
N ALA A 163 0.54 7.16 -9.67
CA ALA A 163 0.73 8.35 -8.84
C ALA A 163 0.27 8.09 -7.40
N MET A 164 -0.83 7.36 -7.20
CA MET A 164 -1.30 6.99 -5.86
C MET A 164 -0.29 6.09 -5.12
N VAL A 165 0.33 5.12 -5.79
CA VAL A 165 1.41 4.31 -5.19
C VAL A 165 2.56 5.20 -4.75
N ARG A 166 2.99 6.13 -5.61
CA ARG A 166 4.07 7.08 -5.32
C ARG A 166 3.76 7.96 -4.12
N LEU A 167 2.57 8.58 -4.09
CA LEU A 167 2.11 9.40 -2.97
C LEU A 167 2.17 8.62 -1.66
N ARG A 168 1.63 7.39 -1.63
CA ARG A 168 1.60 6.57 -0.42
C ARG A 168 2.98 6.09 0.01
N LEU A 169 3.90 5.89 -0.93
CA LEU A 169 5.30 5.59 -0.65
C LEU A 169 5.99 6.77 0.04
N TYR A 170 5.78 8.00 -0.43
CA TYR A 170 6.34 9.19 0.21
C TYR A 170 5.70 9.47 1.57
N ASP A 171 4.38 9.26 1.71
CA ASP A 171 3.67 9.43 2.99
C ASP A 171 4.26 8.54 4.09
N ILE A 172 4.63 7.30 3.79
CA ILE A 172 5.23 6.41 4.79
C ILE A 172 6.69 6.75 5.07
N LEU A 173 7.48 7.08 4.05
CA LEU A 173 8.88 7.48 4.22
C LEU A 173 9.00 8.74 5.09
N ALA A 174 8.05 9.67 4.97
CA ALA A 174 7.99 10.87 5.79
C ALA A 174 7.72 10.58 7.28
N LEU A 175 7.14 9.43 7.62
CA LEU A 175 6.89 9.02 9.02
C LEU A 175 8.02 8.18 9.61
N LEU A 176 8.87 7.57 8.78
CA LEU A 176 9.96 6.72 9.23
C LEU A 176 11.23 7.54 9.49
N PRO A 177 12.07 7.15 10.47
CA PRO A 177 13.34 7.82 10.69
C PRO A 177 14.21 7.76 9.42
N PRO A 178 14.71 8.88 8.88
CA PRO A 178 15.44 8.89 7.60
C PRO A 178 16.63 7.92 7.55
N LYS A 179 17.27 7.68 8.70
CA LYS A 179 18.34 6.69 8.90
C LYS A 179 17.99 5.29 8.41
N THR A 180 16.71 4.91 8.40
CA THR A 180 16.27 3.57 7.99
C THR A 180 16.30 3.37 6.48
N TYR A 181 16.43 4.44 5.69
CA TYR A 181 16.45 4.39 4.23
C TYR A 181 17.51 5.29 3.58
N GLU A 182 18.56 5.68 4.32
CA GLU A 182 19.69 6.48 3.81
C GLU A 182 20.33 5.88 2.56
N GLY A 183 20.46 4.55 2.49
CA GLY A 183 20.98 3.85 1.31
C GLY A 183 20.16 4.05 0.03
N SER A 184 18.89 4.46 0.16
CA SER A 184 17.98 4.70 -0.96
C SER A 184 17.86 6.18 -1.35
N PHE A 185 18.52 7.11 -0.65
CA PHE A 185 18.39 8.55 -0.90
C PHE A 185 18.73 8.94 -2.35
N ASN A 186 19.78 8.38 -2.94
CA ASN A 186 20.14 8.67 -4.32
C ASN A 186 19.07 8.23 -5.34
N ALA A 187 18.37 7.12 -5.06
CA ALA A 187 17.27 6.68 -5.91
C ALA A 187 16.04 7.58 -5.73
N LEU A 188 15.69 7.87 -4.46
CA LEU A 188 14.56 8.74 -4.11
C LEU A 188 14.72 10.16 -4.66
N LEU A 189 15.91 10.76 -4.53
CA LEU A 189 16.18 12.10 -5.06
C LEU A 189 16.04 12.14 -6.58
N ARG A 190 16.53 11.12 -7.29
CA ARG A 190 16.36 11.05 -8.76
C ARG A 190 14.89 10.96 -9.16
N GLU A 191 14.10 10.14 -8.46
CA GLU A 191 12.66 10.05 -8.70
C GLU A 191 11.93 11.36 -8.42
N LEU A 192 12.24 12.02 -7.28
CA LEU A 192 11.65 13.30 -6.92
C LEU A 192 12.02 14.41 -7.92
N VAL A 193 13.29 14.48 -8.34
CA VAL A 193 13.74 15.45 -9.36
C VAL A 193 13.03 15.19 -10.68
N ALA A 194 12.92 13.94 -11.12
CA ALA A 194 12.18 13.60 -12.34
C ALA A 194 10.71 14.05 -12.23
N GLU A 195 10.10 13.94 -11.06
CA GLU A 195 8.73 14.41 -10.85
C GLU A 195 8.62 15.94 -10.94
N PHE A 196 9.44 16.69 -10.20
CA PHE A 196 9.36 18.15 -10.19
C PHE A 196 9.76 18.79 -11.53
N THR A 197 10.56 18.09 -12.35
CA THR A 197 11.04 18.62 -13.64
C THR A 197 10.22 18.16 -14.84
N LEU A 198 9.47 17.05 -14.74
CA LEU A 198 8.65 16.50 -15.83
C LEU A 198 7.14 16.79 -15.65
N THR A 199 6.73 17.45 -14.57
CA THR A 199 5.33 17.78 -14.25
C THR A 199 4.77 18.96 -15.05
N ASP A 200 5.60 19.73 -15.77
CA ASP A 200 5.17 20.82 -16.65
C ASP A 200 4.46 20.36 -17.95
N ASN A 201 4.25 19.05 -18.11
CA ASN A 201 3.53 18.48 -19.24
C ASN A 201 2.05 18.26 -18.86
N SER A 202 1.14 19.04 -19.46
CA SER A 202 -0.32 18.97 -19.22
C SER A 202 -0.94 17.58 -19.42
N ALA A 203 -0.24 16.66 -20.09
CA ALA A 203 -0.59 15.25 -20.23
C ALA A 203 -0.34 14.38 -18.97
N ASN A 204 0.23 14.96 -17.90
CA ASN A 204 0.49 14.32 -16.61
C ASN A 204 -0.48 14.76 -15.51
N THR A 205 -1.35 15.73 -15.77
CA THR A 205 -2.43 16.11 -14.85
C THR A 205 -3.50 15.02 -14.89
N THR A 206 -3.81 14.43 -13.74
CA THR A 206 -4.99 13.57 -13.58
C THR A 206 -6.25 14.38 -13.86
N THR A 207 -6.79 14.28 -15.06
CA THR A 207 -8.16 14.69 -15.34
C THR A 207 -9.09 13.63 -14.75
N SER A 208 -9.55 13.88 -13.53
CA SER A 208 -10.69 13.19 -12.95
C SER A 208 -11.95 13.64 -13.72
N LEU A 209 -12.60 12.72 -14.41
CA LEU A 209 -14.02 12.82 -14.79
C LEU A 209 -14.79 11.84 -13.89
#